data_AF-A0A3A0CYZ7-F1
#
_entry.id   AF-A0A3A0CYZ7-F1
#
_cell.length_a   1.000
_cell.length_b   1.000
_cell.length_c   1.000
_cell.angle_alpha   90.00
_cell.angle_beta   90.00
_cell.angle_gamma   90.00
#
_symmetry.space_group_name_H-M   'P 1'
#
loop_
_entity.id
_entity.type
_entity.pdbx_description
1 polymer ?
#
loop_
_entity_poly.entity_id
_entity_poly.type
_entity_poly.pdbx_seq_one_letter_code
_entity_poly.pdbx_strand_id
1 'polypeptide(L)'
;MSVSSSPKTLVIAGALIAALGGGAWGVAHFAGGAKDAEATTTALPEEYTVEKIKASATEDPSVVMERMRNFMDRTDLTEEQREQARKNMREAMDQMMQQRVDEYFAAKTDEDKNAVLDKHIDEMQKFMKAMEERRRQEEEKEAAEESDPEKKAEREKRREEMRNRWANRSQAERKADSETRDPNKSAQRMAYFGAMMRRSAERGIQMPRFGGPGGRGPGGPGGGRRGPGG
;
A
#
# COMPACT_ATOMS: atom_id res chain seq x y z
N MET A 1 53.12 -33.89 -30.34
CA MET A 1 51.80 -33.98 -31.00
C MET A 1 50.83 -33.14 -30.17
N SER A 2 50.55 -31.92 -30.62
CA SER A 2 49.76 -30.92 -29.90
C SER A 2 48.28 -31.10 -30.20
N VAL A 3 47.44 -31.21 -29.16
CA VAL A 3 45.98 -31.22 -29.30
C VAL A 3 45.47 -29.86 -28.86
N SER A 4 44.99 -29.10 -29.84
CA SER A 4 44.40 -27.76 -29.72
C SER A 4 43.02 -27.83 -29.06
N SER A 5 42.86 -27.19 -27.90
CA SER A 5 41.55 -26.92 -27.29
C SER A 5 41.09 -25.50 -27.67
N SER A 6 40.06 -25.41 -28.52
CA SER A 6 39.45 -24.14 -28.91
C SER A 6 38.46 -23.66 -27.84
N PRO A 7 38.49 -22.37 -27.42
CA PRO A 7 37.44 -21.80 -26.58
C PRO A 7 36.23 -21.40 -27.43
N LYS A 8 35.02 -21.87 -27.06
CA LYS A 8 33.76 -21.36 -27.61
C LYS A 8 33.32 -20.14 -26.80
N THR A 9 33.71 -18.97 -27.28
CA THR A 9 33.23 -17.67 -26.81
C THR A 9 31.77 -17.49 -27.28
N LEU A 10 30.81 -17.51 -26.36
CA LEU A 10 29.42 -17.11 -26.64
C LEU A 10 29.35 -15.58 -26.54
N VAL A 11 29.33 -14.93 -27.70
CA VAL A 11 29.01 -13.51 -27.85
C VAL A 11 27.48 -13.40 -27.87
N ILE A 12 26.89 -12.94 -26.77
CA ILE A 12 25.47 -12.54 -26.74
C ILE A 12 25.45 -11.06 -27.14
N ALA A 13 25.12 -10.82 -28.41
CA ALA A 13 24.86 -9.50 -28.94
C ALA A 13 23.58 -8.93 -28.31
N GLY A 14 23.71 -7.76 -27.69
CA GLY A 14 22.58 -6.93 -27.30
C GLY A 14 21.92 -6.28 -28.51
N ALA A 15 20.59 -6.20 -28.48
CA ALA A 15 19.81 -5.24 -29.24
C ALA A 15 18.68 -4.72 -28.33
N LEU A 16 18.77 -3.43 -28.04
CA LEU A 16 17.83 -2.60 -27.29
C LEU A 16 16.58 -2.28 -28.13
N ILE A 17 15.42 -2.34 -27.45
CA ILE A 17 14.30 -1.38 -27.44
C ILE A 17 13.73 -0.88 -28.78
N ALA A 18 12.43 -1.16 -29.01
CA ALA A 18 11.39 -0.16 -29.28
C ALA A 18 9.99 -0.77 -29.30
N ALA A 19 9.00 0.04 -28.93
CA ALA A 19 7.55 -0.13 -29.12
C ALA A 19 6.74 -0.89 -28.05
N LEU A 20 6.62 -0.31 -26.84
CA LEU A 20 5.39 -0.40 -26.04
C LEU A 20 5.12 0.94 -25.35
N GLY A 21 4.78 1.95 -26.15
CA GLY A 21 4.28 3.22 -25.67
C GLY A 21 3.60 3.99 -26.80
N GLY A 22 2.27 4.07 -26.75
CA GLY A 22 1.49 5.02 -27.56
C GLY A 22 0.16 4.49 -28.11
N GLY A 23 -0.94 4.73 -27.37
CA GLY A 23 -2.15 5.43 -27.87
C GLY A 23 -3.13 4.70 -28.81
N ALA A 24 -4.39 4.65 -28.36
CA ALA A 24 -5.61 4.22 -29.04
C ALA A 24 -5.91 4.91 -30.40
N TRP A 25 -6.77 4.29 -31.25
CA TRP A 25 -7.94 4.90 -31.93
C TRP A 25 -8.69 3.86 -32.82
N GLY A 26 -9.96 3.56 -32.47
CA GLY A 26 -11.14 3.47 -33.35
C GLY A 26 -11.33 2.37 -34.41
N VAL A 27 -12.22 1.39 -34.13
CA VAL A 27 -13.22 0.75 -35.04
C VAL A 27 -14.21 0.00 -34.11
N ALA A 28 -15.56 0.08 -34.10
CA ALA A 28 -16.54 0.89 -34.78
C ALA A 28 -17.83 0.89 -33.94
N HIS A 29 -18.39 2.08 -33.70
CA HIS A 29 -19.83 2.29 -33.69
C HIS A 29 -20.35 2.03 -35.11
N PHE A 30 -21.01 0.90 -35.40
CA PHE A 30 -22.01 0.80 -36.48
C PHE A 30 -22.74 -0.56 -36.42
N ALA A 31 -23.64 -0.73 -35.45
CA ALA A 31 -24.82 -1.60 -35.59
C ALA A 31 -25.81 -1.35 -34.44
N GLY A 32 -26.78 -0.47 -34.68
CA GLY A 32 -28.11 -0.58 -34.06
C GLY A 32 -28.29 -0.08 -32.63
N GLY A 33 -28.59 1.22 -32.51
CA GLY A 33 -29.70 1.71 -31.69
C GLY A 33 -29.67 1.45 -30.18
N ALA A 34 -29.11 2.39 -29.42
CA ALA A 34 -29.67 2.81 -28.14
C ALA A 34 -29.26 4.26 -27.91
N LYS A 35 -30.22 5.16 -28.06
CA LYS A 35 -30.14 6.51 -27.50
C LYS A 35 -30.19 6.36 -25.97
N ASP A 36 -29.38 7.17 -25.29
CA ASP A 36 -29.45 7.47 -23.85
C ASP A 36 -28.92 6.38 -22.90
N ALA A 37 -27.60 6.17 -22.92
CA ALA A 37 -26.84 5.76 -21.74
C ALA A 37 -25.35 6.15 -21.90
N GLU A 38 -25.08 7.45 -22.02
CA GLU A 38 -23.73 8.00 -21.76
C GLU A 38 -23.42 7.88 -20.26
N ALA A 39 -23.11 6.66 -19.82
CA ALA A 39 -22.19 6.48 -18.71
C ALA A 39 -20.78 6.65 -19.30
N THR A 40 -20.29 7.89 -19.37
CA THR A 40 -18.86 8.12 -19.51
C THR A 40 -18.18 7.32 -18.41
N THR A 41 -17.50 6.23 -18.78
CA THR A 41 -16.52 5.58 -17.92
C THR A 41 -15.46 6.62 -17.63
N THR A 42 -15.60 7.31 -16.49
CA THR A 42 -14.72 8.41 -16.08
C THR A 42 -13.33 7.83 -15.84
N ALA A 43 -12.52 7.79 -16.91
CA ALA A 43 -11.25 7.09 -16.92
C ALA A 43 -10.37 7.62 -15.78
N LEU A 44 -10.01 6.72 -14.87
CA LEU A 44 -9.06 6.99 -13.82
C LEU A 44 -7.73 7.40 -14.48
N PRO A 45 -7.01 8.42 -13.98
CA PRO A 45 -5.67 8.72 -14.49
C PRO A 45 -4.79 7.46 -14.45
N GLU A 46 -4.00 7.22 -15.50
CA GLU A 46 -3.24 5.96 -15.69
C GLU A 46 -2.38 5.60 -14.48
N GLU A 47 -1.88 6.61 -13.77
CA GLU A 47 -1.06 6.51 -12.57
C GLU A 47 -1.76 5.82 -11.37
N TYR A 48 -3.09 5.68 -11.39
CA TYR A 48 -3.89 5.01 -10.35
C TYR A 48 -4.44 3.64 -10.78
N THR A 49 -3.96 3.12 -11.90
CA THR A 49 -4.20 1.71 -12.26
C THR A 49 -3.41 0.77 -11.35
N VAL A 50 -3.93 -0.44 -11.13
CA VAL A 50 -3.29 -1.45 -10.27
C VAL A 50 -1.85 -1.74 -10.72
N GLU A 51 -1.61 -1.81 -12.03
CA GLU A 51 -0.30 -2.11 -12.60
C GLU A 51 0.72 -0.98 -12.35
N LYS A 52 0.34 0.28 -12.58
CA LYS A 52 1.22 1.43 -12.33
C LYS A 52 1.53 1.60 -10.86
N ILE A 53 0.55 1.35 -9.99
CA ILE A 53 0.74 1.37 -8.54
C ILE A 53 1.78 0.33 -8.13
N LYS A 54 1.65 -0.92 -8.59
CA LYS A 54 2.63 -1.99 -8.30
C LYS A 54 4.03 -1.68 -8.81
N ALA A 55 4.13 -1.17 -10.04
CA ALA A 55 5.41 -0.80 -10.63
C ALA A 55 6.11 0.25 -9.76
N SER A 56 5.39 1.32 -9.37
CA SER A 56 5.96 2.34 -8.47
C SER A 56 6.30 1.81 -7.08
N ALA A 57 5.52 0.86 -6.55
CA ALA A 57 5.79 0.28 -5.24
C ALA A 57 7.08 -0.54 -5.19
N THR A 58 7.46 -1.11 -6.34
CA THR A 58 8.70 -1.90 -6.48
C THR A 58 9.92 -0.99 -6.57
N GLU A 59 9.78 0.17 -7.22
CA GLU A 59 10.84 1.17 -7.35
C GLU A 59 11.07 1.93 -6.05
N ASP A 60 10.02 2.55 -5.52
CA ASP A 60 10.05 3.26 -4.24
C ASP A 60 8.66 3.26 -3.57
N PRO A 61 8.48 2.50 -2.48
CA PRO A 61 7.23 2.50 -1.72
C PRO A 61 6.80 3.89 -1.22
N SER A 62 7.76 4.82 -1.04
CA SER A 62 7.49 6.17 -0.58
C SER A 62 6.71 7.00 -1.61
N VAL A 63 6.95 6.76 -2.91
CA VAL A 63 6.27 7.41 -4.03
C VAL A 63 4.81 6.98 -4.11
N VAL A 64 4.51 5.71 -3.81
CA VAL A 64 3.12 5.22 -3.79
C VAL A 64 2.29 5.92 -2.73
N MET A 65 2.86 6.09 -1.54
CA MET A 65 2.19 6.78 -0.44
C MET A 65 2.00 8.26 -0.73
N GLU A 66 2.97 8.90 -1.39
CA GLU A 66 2.85 10.28 -1.84
C GLU A 66 1.77 10.44 -2.92
N ARG A 67 1.77 9.60 -3.95
CA ARG A 67 0.71 9.58 -4.97
C ARG A 67 -0.67 9.36 -4.36
N MET A 68 -0.78 8.42 -3.40
CA MET A 68 -2.04 8.20 -2.68
C MET A 68 -2.49 9.46 -1.95
N ARG A 69 -1.59 10.16 -1.27
CA ARG A 69 -1.93 11.39 -0.57
C ARG A 69 -2.36 12.49 -1.55
N ASN A 70 -1.54 12.75 -2.56
CA ASN A 70 -1.84 13.74 -3.61
C ASN A 70 -3.20 13.44 -4.27
N PHE A 71 -3.50 12.17 -4.50
CA PHE A 71 -4.79 11.73 -5.00
C PHE A 71 -5.96 12.04 -4.05
N MET A 72 -5.77 11.83 -2.75
CA MET A 72 -6.80 12.10 -1.76
C MET A 72 -7.04 13.60 -1.56
N ASP A 73 -6.04 14.43 -1.83
CA ASP A 73 -6.12 15.88 -1.72
C ASP A 73 -6.66 16.53 -3.01
N ARG A 74 -6.82 15.76 -4.10
CA ARG A 74 -7.39 16.23 -5.37
C ARG A 74 -8.88 16.54 -5.26
N THR A 75 -9.24 17.77 -5.60
CA THR A 75 -10.62 18.27 -5.63
C THR A 75 -11.29 18.09 -6.99
N ASP A 76 -10.53 17.75 -8.03
CA ASP A 76 -10.98 17.63 -9.43
C ASP A 76 -11.55 16.25 -9.81
N LEU A 77 -11.63 15.33 -8.84
CA LEU A 77 -12.12 13.96 -9.05
C LEU A 77 -13.53 13.78 -8.50
N THR A 78 -14.35 13.00 -9.22
CA THR A 78 -15.66 12.56 -8.70
C THR A 78 -15.49 11.57 -7.54
N GLU A 79 -16.51 11.42 -6.70
CA GLU A 79 -16.44 10.46 -5.57
C GLU A 79 -16.31 9.02 -6.08
N GLU A 80 -16.95 8.67 -7.21
CA GLU A 80 -16.82 7.37 -7.85
C GLU A 80 -15.38 7.09 -8.30
N GLN A 81 -14.69 8.08 -8.89
CA GLN A 81 -13.28 7.95 -9.25
C GLN A 81 -12.40 7.79 -8.00
N ARG A 82 -12.68 8.56 -6.95
CA ARG A 82 -11.96 8.40 -5.68
C ARG A 82 -12.13 7.01 -5.09
N GLU A 83 -13.35 6.49 -5.10
CA GLU A 83 -13.64 5.14 -4.63
C GLU A 83 -12.91 4.08 -5.47
N GLN A 84 -12.96 4.19 -6.80
CA GLN A 84 -12.28 3.25 -7.70
C GLN A 84 -10.76 3.26 -7.50
N ALA A 85 -10.14 4.43 -7.32
CA ALA A 85 -8.70 4.50 -7.04
C ALA A 85 -8.34 3.92 -5.68
N ARG A 86 -9.16 4.15 -4.64
CA ARG A 86 -8.98 3.51 -3.32
C ARG A 86 -9.05 1.99 -3.45
N LYS A 87 -9.99 1.47 -4.27
CA LYS A 87 -10.12 0.05 -4.56
C LYS A 87 -8.90 -0.50 -5.30
N ASN A 88 -8.44 0.17 -6.36
CA ASN A 88 -7.25 -0.22 -7.10
C ASN A 88 -5.99 -0.24 -6.22
N MET A 89 -5.82 0.76 -5.34
CA MET A 89 -4.70 0.78 -4.40
C MET A 89 -4.78 -0.38 -3.41
N ARG A 90 -5.96 -0.61 -2.82
CA ARG A 90 -6.17 -1.73 -1.88
C ARG A 90 -5.80 -3.04 -2.57
N GLU A 91 -6.28 -3.24 -3.79
CA GLU A 91 -5.99 -4.43 -4.59
C GLU A 91 -4.50 -4.58 -4.90
N ALA A 92 -3.83 -3.50 -5.32
CA ALA A 92 -2.40 -3.52 -5.59
C ALA A 92 -1.59 -3.91 -4.34
N MET A 93 -1.91 -3.31 -3.18
CA MET A 93 -1.29 -3.63 -1.89
C MET A 93 -1.55 -5.09 -1.48
N ASP A 94 -2.77 -5.56 -1.65
CA ASP A 94 -3.13 -6.95 -1.35
C ASP A 94 -2.40 -7.95 -2.25
N GLN A 95 -2.19 -7.62 -3.52
CA GLN A 95 -1.46 -8.45 -4.47
C GLN A 95 0.04 -8.46 -4.16
N MET A 96 0.65 -7.33 -3.79
CA MET A 96 2.05 -7.30 -3.35
C MET A 96 2.26 -8.09 -2.06
N MET A 97 1.34 -7.98 -1.11
CA MET A 97 1.38 -8.77 0.11
C MET A 97 1.27 -10.27 -0.20
N GLN A 98 0.34 -10.65 -1.08
CA GLN A 98 0.20 -12.04 -1.50
C GLN A 98 1.48 -12.56 -2.17
N GLN A 99 2.13 -11.78 -3.03
CA GLN A 99 3.40 -12.16 -3.66
C GLN A 99 4.49 -12.46 -2.62
N ARG A 100 4.60 -11.67 -1.55
CA ARG A 100 5.57 -11.92 -0.46
C ARG A 100 5.26 -13.22 0.29
N VAL A 101 3.97 -13.47 0.56
CA VAL A 101 3.52 -14.72 1.17
C VAL A 101 3.89 -15.90 0.26
N ASP A 102 3.59 -15.80 -1.03
CA ASP A 102 3.85 -16.86 -2.00
C ASP A 102 5.36 -17.11 -2.14
N GLU A 103 6.20 -16.06 -2.18
CA GLU A 103 7.67 -16.16 -2.18
C GLU A 103 8.18 -16.94 -0.95
N TYR A 104 7.64 -16.65 0.23
CA TYR A 104 7.99 -17.36 1.46
C TYR A 104 7.56 -18.84 1.46
N PHE A 105 6.35 -19.15 0.99
CA PHE A 105 5.86 -20.54 0.95
C PHE A 105 6.43 -21.34 -0.23
N ALA A 106 6.94 -20.68 -1.27
CA ALA A 106 7.64 -21.32 -2.38
C ALA A 106 9.08 -21.74 -2.03
N ALA A 107 9.68 -21.12 -1.00
CA ALA A 107 11.01 -21.48 -0.50
C ALA A 107 11.00 -22.90 0.10
N LYS A 108 11.94 -23.73 -0.36
CA LYS A 108 11.95 -25.18 -0.07
C LYS A 108 12.63 -25.53 1.24
N THR A 109 13.68 -24.80 1.60
CA THR A 109 14.46 -25.01 2.81
C THR A 109 14.17 -23.92 3.83
N ASP A 110 14.49 -24.18 5.10
CA ASP A 110 14.32 -23.17 6.14
C ASP A 110 15.37 -22.06 6.02
N GLU A 111 16.54 -22.36 5.47
CA GLU A 111 17.56 -21.38 5.08
C GLU A 111 17.02 -20.42 4.00
N ASP A 112 16.39 -20.94 2.94
CA ASP A 112 15.79 -20.12 1.89
C ASP A 112 14.65 -19.25 2.44
N LYS A 113 13.80 -19.81 3.31
CA LYS A 113 12.73 -19.06 3.98
C LYS A 113 13.30 -17.91 4.81
N ASN A 114 14.36 -18.16 5.57
CA ASN A 114 15.02 -17.13 6.36
C ASN A 114 15.61 -16.04 5.47
N ALA A 115 16.20 -16.39 4.32
CA ALA A 115 16.71 -15.41 3.36
C ALA A 115 15.58 -14.54 2.77
N VAL A 116 14.43 -15.13 2.42
CA VAL A 116 13.24 -14.39 1.97
C VAL A 116 12.73 -13.45 3.06
N LEU A 117 12.60 -13.94 4.30
CA LEU A 117 12.16 -13.12 5.43
C LEU A 117 13.13 -11.97 5.70
N ASP A 118 14.44 -12.21 5.63
CA ASP A 118 15.46 -11.18 5.85
C ASP A 118 15.37 -10.06 4.83
N LYS A 119 15.20 -10.40 3.54
CA LYS A 119 14.93 -9.44 2.47
C LYS A 119 13.67 -8.62 2.75
N HIS A 120 12.57 -9.27 3.10
CA HIS A 120 11.30 -8.58 3.38
C HIS A 120 11.38 -7.69 4.62
N ILE A 121 12.11 -8.11 5.66
CA ILE A 121 12.37 -7.30 6.85
C ILE A 121 13.19 -6.06 6.49
N ASP A 122 14.23 -6.20 5.67
CA ASP A 122 15.07 -5.06 5.25
C ASP A 122 14.27 -4.04 4.43
N GLU A 123 13.42 -4.51 3.51
CA GLU A 123 12.49 -3.67 2.77
C GLU A 123 11.50 -2.97 3.70
N MET A 124 10.97 -3.67 4.71
CA MET A 124 10.08 -3.08 5.70
C MET A 124 10.80 -2.04 6.56
N GLN A 125 12.05 -2.27 6.95
CA GLN A 125 12.84 -1.28 7.69
C GLN A 125 13.07 -0.01 6.88
N LYS A 126 13.41 -0.13 5.60
CA LYS A 126 13.54 1.02 4.70
C LYS A 126 12.23 1.81 4.64
N PHE A 127 11.12 1.10 4.45
CA PHE A 127 9.79 1.70 4.44
C PHE A 127 9.46 2.40 5.76
N MET A 128 9.74 1.76 6.90
CA MET A 128 9.50 2.35 8.23
C MET A 128 10.32 3.61 8.47
N LYS A 129 11.61 3.61 8.10
CA LYS A 129 12.46 4.81 8.22
C LYS A 129 11.95 5.95 7.34
N ALA A 130 11.60 5.67 6.09
CA ALA A 130 11.04 6.67 5.19
C ALA A 130 9.72 7.25 5.73
N MET A 131 8.88 6.40 6.33
CA MET A 131 7.64 6.84 6.96
C MET A 131 7.89 7.66 8.23
N GLU A 132 8.88 7.28 9.05
CA GLU A 132 9.24 8.02 10.27
C GLU A 132 9.80 9.40 9.94
N GLU A 133 10.72 9.48 8.98
CA GLU A 133 11.28 10.75 8.51
C GLU A 133 10.17 11.67 7.99
N ARG A 134 9.27 11.14 7.18
CA ARG A 134 8.12 11.88 6.67
C ARG A 134 7.19 12.33 7.80
N ARG A 135 6.91 11.46 8.78
CA ARG A 135 6.09 11.84 9.94
C ARG A 135 6.71 13.00 10.70
N ARG A 136 8.03 12.99 10.91
CA ARG A 136 8.73 14.12 11.56
C ARG A 136 8.58 15.42 10.75
N GLN A 137 8.72 15.35 9.43
CA GLN A 137 8.52 16.52 8.56
C GLN A 137 7.07 17.05 8.63
N GLU A 138 6.08 16.16 8.73
CA GLU A 138 4.68 16.55 8.92
C GLU A 138 4.44 17.14 10.30
N GLU A 139 4.97 16.54 11.37
CA GLU A 139 4.87 17.08 12.73
C GLU A 139 5.51 18.46 12.84
N GLU A 140 6.63 18.71 12.17
CA GLU A 140 7.27 20.03 12.12
C GLU A 140 6.42 21.06 11.35
N LYS A 141 5.87 20.68 10.19
CA LYS A 141 4.91 21.51 9.45
C LYS A 141 3.67 21.81 10.28
N GLU A 142 3.11 20.79 10.93
CA GLU A 142 1.94 20.93 11.79
C GLU A 142 2.25 21.82 13.00
N ALA A 143 3.42 21.70 13.63
CA ALA A 143 3.82 22.56 14.74
C ALA A 143 3.98 24.02 14.30
N ALA A 144 4.49 24.27 13.08
CA ALA A 144 4.56 25.61 12.50
C ALA A 144 3.17 26.18 12.15
N GLU A 145 2.23 25.32 11.79
CA GLU A 145 0.84 25.71 11.48
C GLU A 145 -0.08 25.76 12.71
N GLU A 146 0.32 25.16 13.84
CA GLU A 146 -0.51 25.08 15.07
C GLU A 146 -0.77 26.46 15.72
N SER A 147 0.04 27.47 15.37
CA SER A 147 -0.23 28.85 15.77
C SER A 147 -1.42 29.49 15.07
N ASP A 148 -1.92 28.89 13.98
CA ASP A 148 -3.09 29.35 13.24
C ASP A 148 -4.39 28.68 13.76
N PRO A 149 -5.29 29.42 14.43
CA PRO A 149 -6.52 28.87 14.98
C PRO A 149 -7.47 28.32 13.92
N GLU A 150 -7.44 28.84 12.68
CA GLU A 150 -8.31 28.37 11.59
C GLU A 150 -7.87 26.99 11.10
N LYS A 151 -6.56 26.80 10.86
CA LYS A 151 -6.00 25.50 10.49
C LYS A 151 -6.21 24.45 11.57
N LYS A 152 -6.12 24.84 12.85
CA LYS A 152 -6.39 23.95 13.98
C LYS A 152 -7.83 23.47 14.00
N ALA A 153 -8.80 24.37 13.79
CA ALA A 153 -10.22 24.04 13.72
C ALA A 153 -10.55 23.14 12.52
N GLU A 154 -9.97 23.41 11.35
CA GLU A 154 -10.11 22.56 10.16
C GLU A 154 -9.61 21.13 10.42
N ARG A 155 -8.44 21.00 11.07
CA ARG A 155 -7.87 19.69 11.42
C ARG A 155 -8.78 18.93 12.39
N GLU A 156 -9.35 19.59 13.38
CA GLU A 156 -10.28 18.98 14.33
C GLU A 156 -11.55 18.49 13.63
N LYS A 157 -12.13 19.32 12.75
CA LYS A 157 -13.28 18.95 11.93
C LYS A 157 -12.99 17.72 11.06
N ARG A 158 -11.84 17.69 10.38
CA ARG A 158 -11.42 16.53 9.56
C ARG A 158 -11.26 15.26 10.42
N ARG A 159 -10.71 15.36 11.63
CA ARG A 159 -10.58 14.24 12.57
C ARG A 159 -11.95 13.75 13.04
N GLU A 160 -12.89 14.64 13.29
CA GLU A 160 -14.26 14.31 13.68
C GLU A 160 -15.02 13.63 12.54
N GLU A 161 -14.96 14.18 11.32
CA GLU A 161 -15.53 13.56 10.12
C GLU A 161 -14.99 12.15 9.90
N MET A 162 -13.68 11.97 10.05
CA MET A 162 -13.06 10.65 9.98
C MET A 162 -13.58 9.72 11.07
N ARG A 163 -13.65 10.18 12.34
CA ARG A 163 -14.20 9.38 13.44
C ARG A 163 -15.65 8.98 13.17
N ASN A 164 -16.47 9.91 12.70
CA ASN A 164 -17.88 9.68 12.39
C ASN A 164 -18.04 8.69 11.25
N ARG A 165 -17.22 8.79 10.19
CA ARG A 165 -17.22 7.80 9.09
C ARG A 165 -16.91 6.40 9.60
N TRP A 166 -15.93 6.25 10.48
CA TRP A 166 -15.56 4.95 11.05
C TRP A 166 -16.63 4.41 12.02
N ALA A 167 -17.20 5.27 12.87
CA ALA A 167 -18.24 4.90 13.82
C ALA A 167 -19.53 4.46 13.10
N ASN A 168 -19.90 5.18 12.04
CA ASN A 168 -21.16 4.96 11.30
C ASN A 168 -21.04 3.88 10.21
N ARG A 169 -19.91 3.18 10.12
CA ARG A 169 -19.74 2.08 9.18
C ARG A 169 -20.74 0.97 9.47
N SER A 170 -21.63 0.69 8.53
CA SER A 170 -22.73 -0.26 8.74
C SER A 170 -22.22 -1.68 8.97
N GLN A 171 -23.00 -2.51 9.67
CA GLN A 171 -22.64 -3.93 9.80
C GLN A 171 -22.60 -4.65 8.44
N ALA A 172 -23.48 -4.29 7.51
CA ALA A 172 -23.52 -4.86 6.16
C ALA A 172 -22.21 -4.59 5.40
N GLU A 173 -21.69 -3.36 5.47
CA GLU A 173 -20.41 -3.00 4.84
C GLU A 173 -19.23 -3.75 5.48
N ARG A 174 -19.20 -3.85 6.81
CA ARG A 174 -18.18 -4.64 7.53
C ARG A 174 -18.23 -6.12 7.13
N LYS A 175 -19.44 -6.66 6.95
CA LYS A 175 -19.66 -8.05 6.56
C LYS A 175 -19.20 -8.29 5.12
N ALA A 176 -19.56 -7.41 4.19
CA ALA A 176 -19.10 -7.48 2.79
C ALA A 176 -17.56 -7.43 2.68
N ASP A 177 -16.92 -6.53 3.45
CA ASP A 177 -15.45 -6.47 3.56
C ASP A 177 -14.84 -7.77 4.15
N SER A 178 -15.56 -8.48 5.02
CA SER A 178 -15.09 -9.72 5.66
C SER A 178 -15.35 -10.96 4.82
N GLU A 179 -16.48 -11.05 4.12
CA GLU A 179 -16.91 -12.22 3.35
C GLU A 179 -16.10 -12.39 2.07
N THR A 180 -15.53 -11.32 1.54
CA THR A 180 -14.62 -11.36 0.38
C THR A 180 -13.25 -11.96 0.70
N ARG A 181 -12.97 -12.27 1.97
CA ARG A 181 -11.67 -12.76 2.42
C ARG A 181 -11.61 -14.28 2.42
N ASP A 182 -10.75 -14.83 1.57
CA ASP A 182 -10.43 -16.26 1.55
C ASP A 182 -9.76 -16.67 2.90
N PRO A 183 -10.36 -17.61 3.66
CA PRO A 183 -9.83 -18.02 4.96
C PRO A 183 -8.44 -18.65 4.85
N ASN A 184 -8.13 -19.34 3.75
CA ASN A 184 -6.83 -19.96 3.56
C ASN A 184 -5.74 -18.91 3.32
N LYS A 185 -6.02 -17.89 2.50
CA LYS A 185 -5.10 -16.76 2.30
C LYS A 185 -4.88 -15.99 3.61
N SER A 186 -5.94 -15.84 4.41
CA SER A 186 -5.83 -15.21 5.73
C SER A 186 -4.91 -16.01 6.66
N ALA A 187 -5.07 -17.32 6.74
CA ALA A 187 -4.23 -18.20 7.55
C ALA A 187 -2.76 -18.17 7.08
N GLN A 188 -2.51 -18.22 5.77
CA GLN A 188 -1.16 -18.10 5.20
C GLN A 188 -0.51 -16.75 5.55
N ARG A 189 -1.25 -15.64 5.41
CA ARG A 189 -0.76 -14.31 5.83
C ARG A 189 -0.39 -14.30 7.30
N MET A 190 -1.23 -14.83 8.19
CA MET A 190 -0.94 -14.89 9.62
C MET A 190 0.32 -15.72 9.91
N ALA A 191 0.47 -16.88 9.28
CA ALA A 191 1.66 -17.72 9.44
C ALA A 191 2.93 -17.01 8.97
N TYR A 192 2.87 -16.35 7.81
CA TYR A 192 3.96 -15.54 7.26
C TYR A 192 4.34 -14.38 8.20
N PHE A 193 3.36 -13.59 8.68
CA PHE A 193 3.63 -12.50 9.62
C PHE A 193 4.20 -13.02 10.95
N GLY A 194 3.71 -14.15 11.46
CA GLY A 194 4.26 -14.79 12.66
C GLY A 194 5.71 -15.27 12.47
N ALA A 195 6.07 -15.73 11.28
CA ALA A 195 7.46 -16.06 10.94
C ALA A 195 8.33 -14.81 10.84
N MET A 196 7.86 -13.77 10.15
CA MET A 196 8.56 -12.49 10.04
C MET A 196 8.80 -11.84 11.40
N MET A 197 7.82 -11.82 12.31
CA MET A 197 7.95 -11.25 13.65
C MET A 197 9.00 -12.00 14.50
N ARG A 198 9.05 -13.34 14.38
CA ARG A 198 10.08 -14.14 15.06
C ARG A 198 11.46 -13.83 14.48
N ARG A 199 11.59 -13.82 13.16
CA ARG A 199 12.84 -13.53 12.48
C ARG A 199 13.34 -12.11 12.76
N SER A 200 12.45 -11.12 12.79
CA SER A 200 12.82 -9.75 13.17
C SER A 200 13.31 -9.69 14.62
N ALA A 201 12.68 -10.42 15.54
CA ALA A 201 13.10 -10.49 16.94
C ALA A 201 14.47 -11.15 17.10
N GLU A 202 14.75 -12.23 16.37
CA GLU A 202 16.09 -12.86 16.31
C GLU A 202 17.16 -11.88 15.84
N ARG A 203 16.80 -10.98 14.91
CA ARG A 203 17.67 -9.90 14.42
C ARG A 203 17.73 -8.68 15.33
N GLY A 204 17.06 -8.69 16.48
CA GLY A 204 16.99 -7.55 17.40
C GLY A 204 16.19 -6.36 16.85
N ILE A 205 15.38 -6.57 15.83
CA ILE A 205 14.55 -5.54 15.19
C ILE A 205 13.19 -5.54 15.87
N GLN A 206 12.87 -4.44 16.55
CA GLN A 206 11.55 -4.25 17.13
C GLN A 206 10.58 -3.76 16.06
N MET A 207 9.74 -4.65 15.56
CA MET A 207 8.66 -4.28 14.65
C MET A 207 7.59 -3.49 15.41
N PRO A 208 7.00 -2.45 14.79
CA PRO A 208 5.80 -1.82 15.32
C PRO A 208 4.72 -2.87 15.53
N ARG A 209 4.00 -2.80 16.65
CA ARG A 209 2.84 -3.68 16.85
C ARG A 209 1.74 -3.29 15.86
N PHE A 210 1.70 -3.97 14.72
CA PHE A 210 0.63 -3.88 13.72
C PHE A 210 -0.63 -4.52 14.27
N GLY A 211 -1.43 -3.75 15.01
CA GLY A 211 -2.70 -4.24 15.54
C GLY A 211 -3.18 -3.46 16.75
N GLY A 212 -4.01 -2.45 16.51
CA GLY A 212 -4.74 -1.78 17.58
C GLY A 212 -5.20 -0.37 17.22
N PRO A 213 -6.46 -0.15 16.81
CA PRO A 213 -7.06 1.17 16.88
C PRO A 213 -7.16 1.54 18.37
N GLY A 214 -6.16 2.28 18.87
CA GLY A 214 -6.06 2.62 20.29
C GLY A 214 -4.73 2.27 20.96
N GLY A 215 -3.70 1.87 20.19
CA GLY A 215 -2.33 1.77 20.71
C GLY A 215 -1.76 3.14 21.08
N ARG A 216 -2.21 3.69 22.21
CA ARG A 216 -1.45 4.62 23.04
C ARG A 216 -0.05 4.01 23.18
N GLY A 217 0.93 4.58 22.48
CA GLY A 217 2.32 4.35 22.83
C GLY A 217 2.52 4.66 24.33
N PRO A 218 3.40 3.93 25.02
CA PRO A 218 3.72 4.21 26.41
C PRO A 218 4.42 5.57 26.48
N GLY A 219 3.67 6.65 26.73
CA GLY A 219 4.24 7.99 26.79
C GLY A 219 3.27 9.18 26.81
N GLY A 220 1.96 8.98 26.61
CA GLY A 220 0.98 10.06 26.73
C GLY A 220 0.50 10.25 28.17
N PRO A 221 0.84 11.35 28.88
CA PRO A 221 0.33 11.64 30.23
C PRO A 221 -1.14 12.11 30.13
N GLY A 222 -2.05 11.15 30.02
CA GLY A 222 -3.47 11.41 29.75
C GLY A 222 -4.38 10.91 30.86
N GLY A 223 -4.35 11.62 32.00
CA GLY A 223 -5.55 11.98 32.77
C GLY A 223 -6.40 10.85 33.33
N GLY A 224 -5.89 10.14 34.33
CA GLY A 224 -6.74 9.39 35.26
C GLY A 224 -7.51 10.35 36.16
N ARG A 225 -8.62 10.91 35.67
CA ARG A 225 -9.60 11.63 36.50
C ARG A 225 -10.42 10.57 37.26
N ARG A 226 -9.86 10.05 38.36
CA ARG A 226 -10.66 9.41 39.41
C ARG A 226 -11.49 10.52 40.05
N GLY A 227 -12.78 10.56 39.74
CA GLY A 227 -13.73 11.33 40.53
C GLY A 227 -13.81 10.74 41.94
N PRO A 228 -13.89 11.58 43.00
CA PRO A 228 -14.16 11.09 44.34
C PRO A 228 -15.65 10.71 44.44
N GLY A 229 -15.90 9.53 45.00
CA GLY A 229 -17.24 9.15 45.44
C GLY A 229 -17.71 10.07 46.56
N GLY A 230 -18.94 10.54 46.43
CA GLY A 230 -19.80 11.06 47.48
C GLY A 230 -21.13 10.32 47.39
#